data_AF-A0A4Y9NZQ4-F1
#
_entry.id   AF-A0A4Y9NZQ4-F1
#
_cell.length_a   1.000
_cell.length_b   1.000
_cell.length_c   1.000
_cell.angle_alpha   90.00
_cell.angle_beta   90.00
_cell.angle_gamma   90.00
#
_symmetry.space_group_name_H-M   'P 1'
#
loop_
_entity.id
_entity.type
_entity.pdbx_description
1 polymer ?
#
loop_
_entity_poly.entity_id
_entity_poly.type
_entity_poly.pdbx_seq_one_letter_code
_entity_poly.pdbx_strand_id
1 'polypeptide(L)'
;MSGSPKEESLPSAWARARVQVLPGAGLVDRRGDTLLVVPVLSTAQHERVRELVELCARPDPSGHVRVDALRALLTLRPSGELPGFALLIRTGSALRAFVHGPVGILVDGRPQERPGAGAGGTLGEHVLEDGAWHEVTVAAAGDPAPPGIAGILPFDLESGTVPGAGVTLHRVAAGRAQPPLAAQRPAASPPERVPTSSTALRPAVRFRTVLLGECAAPAPDGEA
;
A
#
# COMPACT_ATOMS: atom_id res chain seq x y z
N MET A 1 -37.93 3.89 -26.41
CA MET A 1 -36.79 4.51 -25.72
C MET A 1 -36.39 3.61 -24.57
N SER A 2 -35.45 2.69 -24.79
CA SER A 2 -34.90 1.86 -23.70
C SER A 2 -33.88 2.70 -22.94
N GLY A 3 -34.25 3.14 -21.73
CA GLY A 3 -33.27 3.69 -20.80
C GLY A 3 -32.42 2.54 -20.29
N SER A 4 -31.14 2.53 -20.66
CA SER A 4 -30.16 1.69 -19.95
C SER A 4 -30.23 2.06 -18.47
N PRO A 5 -30.37 1.09 -17.55
CA PRO A 5 -30.33 1.39 -16.14
C PRO A 5 -29.01 2.10 -15.86
N LYS A 6 -29.10 3.27 -15.21
CA LYS A 6 -27.95 3.93 -14.60
C LYS A 6 -27.38 2.89 -13.62
N GLU A 7 -26.31 2.24 -14.02
CA GLU A 7 -25.53 1.39 -13.13
C GLU A 7 -24.99 2.32 -12.06
N GLU A 8 -25.75 2.41 -10.96
CA GLU A 8 -25.39 3.15 -9.78
C GLU A 8 -24.11 2.49 -9.29
N SER A 9 -22.97 3.11 -9.60
CA SER A 9 -21.65 2.57 -9.33
C SER A 9 -21.59 2.35 -7.84
N LEU A 10 -21.78 1.10 -7.41
CA LEU A 10 -21.67 0.74 -6.01
C LEU A 10 -20.33 1.30 -5.52
N PRO A 11 -20.31 1.97 -4.35
CA PRO A 11 -19.06 2.50 -3.81
C PRO A 11 -18.03 1.39 -3.88
N SER A 12 -16.88 1.70 -4.48
CA SER A 12 -15.78 0.75 -4.71
C SER A 12 -15.70 -0.22 -3.54
N ALA A 13 -15.67 -1.52 -3.80
CA ALA A 13 -15.71 -2.53 -2.74
C ALA A 13 -14.56 -2.37 -1.70
N TRP A 14 -13.54 -1.56 -2.02
CA TRP A 14 -12.47 -1.11 -1.13
C TRP A 14 -12.79 0.08 -0.24
N ALA A 15 -13.86 0.84 -0.50
CA ALA A 15 -14.27 2.00 0.28
C ALA A 15 -14.57 1.65 1.75
N ARG A 16 -14.68 0.35 2.07
CA ARG A 16 -14.88 -0.18 3.42
C ARG A 16 -13.64 -0.88 3.97
N ALA A 17 -12.48 -0.70 3.37
CA ALA A 17 -11.23 -1.26 3.86
C ALA A 17 -10.21 -0.16 4.07
N ARG A 18 -9.62 -0.16 5.27
CA ARG A 18 -8.58 0.75 5.69
C ARG A 18 -7.23 0.11 5.44
N VAL A 19 -6.33 0.82 4.77
CA VAL A 19 -4.99 0.30 4.42
C VAL A 19 -3.96 1.03 5.26
N GLN A 20 -3.44 0.34 6.27
CA GLN A 20 -2.34 0.84 7.08
C GLN A 20 -1.01 0.41 6.45
N VAL A 21 -0.17 1.38 6.07
CA VAL A 21 1.15 1.09 5.50
C VAL A 21 2.18 0.88 6.60
N LEU A 22 2.98 -0.18 6.48
CA LEU A 22 4.10 -0.47 7.37
C LEU A 22 5.35 0.27 6.85
N PRO A 23 6.13 0.93 7.73
CA PRO A 23 7.29 1.70 7.31
C PRO A 23 8.36 0.81 6.66
N GLY A 24 9.04 1.34 5.64
CA GLY A 24 10.19 0.67 5.04
C GLY A 24 10.52 1.18 3.64
N ALA A 25 11.57 0.61 3.04
CA ALA A 25 12.11 1.01 1.74
C ALA A 25 11.43 0.33 0.53
N GLY A 26 10.38 -0.45 0.78
CA GLY A 26 9.57 -1.05 -0.27
C GLY A 26 8.60 -0.05 -0.91
N LEU A 27 7.61 -0.59 -1.63
CA LEU A 27 6.57 0.17 -2.30
C LEU A 27 5.20 -0.40 -2.00
N VAL A 28 4.24 0.48 -1.75
CA VAL A 28 2.82 0.16 -1.66
C VAL A 28 2.06 1.04 -2.64
N ASP A 29 1.27 0.44 -3.52
CA ASP A 29 0.40 1.14 -4.46
C ASP A 29 -1.05 0.67 -4.30
N ARG A 30 -1.98 1.61 -4.10
CA ARG A 30 -3.42 1.34 -4.04
C ARG A 30 -4.13 2.04 -5.19
N ARG A 31 -4.86 1.29 -6.01
CA ARG A 31 -5.63 1.83 -7.14
C ARG A 31 -6.94 1.09 -7.30
N GLY A 32 -8.05 1.81 -7.10
CA GLY A 32 -9.39 1.26 -7.31
C GLY A 32 -9.63 0.00 -6.50
N ASP A 33 -9.64 -1.15 -7.18
CA ASP A 33 -9.87 -2.48 -6.65
C ASP A 33 -8.60 -3.28 -6.32
N THR A 34 -7.43 -2.64 -6.39
CA THR A 34 -6.12 -3.28 -6.25
C THR A 34 -5.25 -2.65 -5.17
N LEU A 35 -4.43 -3.50 -4.54
CA LEU A 35 -3.35 -3.13 -3.64
C LEU A 35 -2.11 -3.96 -3.96
N LEU A 36 -1.06 -3.31 -4.44
CA LEU A 36 0.25 -3.90 -4.71
C LEU A 36 1.19 -3.59 -3.55
N VAL A 37 1.91 -4.61 -3.09
CA VAL A 37 2.91 -4.51 -2.03
C VAL A 37 4.21 -5.13 -2.52
N VAL A 38 5.28 -4.36 -2.49
CA VAL A 38 6.65 -4.80 -2.82
C VAL A 38 7.51 -4.53 -1.59
N PRO A 39 7.67 -5.50 -0.68
CA PRO A 39 8.30 -5.26 0.63
C PRO A 39 9.75 -4.76 0.56
N VAL A 40 10.50 -5.24 -0.42
CA VAL A 40 11.91 -4.89 -0.63
C VAL A 40 12.09 -4.51 -2.08
N LEU A 41 12.60 -3.31 -2.32
CA LEU A 41 12.81 -2.78 -3.66
C LEU A 41 14.25 -2.30 -3.81
N SER A 42 15.01 -2.99 -4.66
CA SER A 42 16.35 -2.52 -5.04
C SER A 42 16.27 -1.54 -6.22
N THR A 43 17.28 -0.68 -6.36
CA THR A 43 17.33 0.32 -7.44
C THR A 43 17.29 -0.32 -8.83
N ALA A 44 17.87 -1.51 -9.00
CA ALA A 44 17.86 -2.25 -10.27
C ALA A 44 16.47 -2.79 -10.66
N GLN A 45 15.54 -2.90 -9.70
CA GLN A 45 14.21 -3.46 -9.90
C GLN A 45 13.13 -2.40 -10.12
N HIS A 46 13.46 -1.10 -10.06
CA HIS A 46 12.48 -0.02 -10.22
C HIS A 46 11.69 -0.10 -11.53
N GLU A 47 12.36 -0.31 -12.66
CA GLU A 47 11.69 -0.45 -13.97
C GLU A 47 10.76 -1.67 -14.00
N ARG A 48 11.10 -2.74 -13.28
CA ARG A 48 10.24 -3.94 -13.21
C ARG A 48 9.02 -3.73 -12.34
N VAL A 49 9.13 -2.97 -11.26
CA VAL A 49 7.97 -2.59 -10.44
C VAL A 49 7.04 -1.66 -11.21
N ARG A 50 7.57 -0.81 -12.09
CA ARG A 50 6.73 0.03 -12.96
C ARG A 50 5.80 -0.81 -13.83
N GLU A 51 6.29 -1.89 -14.43
CA GLU A 51 5.45 -2.83 -15.20
C GLU A 51 4.29 -3.41 -14.34
N LEU A 52 4.55 -3.73 -13.07
CA LEU A 52 3.53 -4.21 -12.12
C LEU A 52 2.51 -3.13 -11.75
N VAL A 53 2.95 -1.89 -11.50
CA VAL A 53 2.08 -0.76 -11.19
C VAL A 53 1.19 -0.41 -12.38
N GLU A 54 1.74 -0.41 -13.59
CA GLU A 54 0.99 -0.18 -14.83
C GLU A 54 -0.07 -1.26 -15.05
N LEU A 55 0.21 -2.51 -14.70
CA LEU A 55 -0.76 -3.60 -14.71
C LEU A 55 -1.90 -3.37 -13.72
N CYS A 56 -1.62 -2.86 -12.53
CA CYS A 56 -2.64 -2.52 -11.51
C CYS A 56 -3.55 -1.36 -11.97
N ALA A 57 -3.01 -0.42 -12.74
CA ALA A 57 -3.76 0.74 -13.23
C ALA A 57 -4.75 0.42 -14.38
N ARG A 58 -4.69 -0.78 -14.98
CA ARG A 58 -5.59 -1.16 -16.08
C ARG A 58 -7.04 -1.32 -15.58
N PRO A 59 -8.03 -0.71 -16.24
CA PRO A 59 -9.44 -0.95 -15.92
C PRO A 59 -9.81 -2.39 -16.22
N ASP A 60 -10.17 -3.14 -15.19
CA ASP A 60 -10.65 -4.51 -15.31
C ASP A 60 -11.58 -4.82 -14.12
N PRO A 61 -12.90 -4.62 -14.25
CA PRO A 61 -13.84 -4.80 -13.16
C PRO A 61 -13.93 -6.26 -12.69
N SER A 62 -13.50 -7.22 -13.53
CA SER A 62 -13.51 -8.64 -13.21
C SER A 62 -12.22 -9.11 -12.53
N GLY A 63 -11.13 -8.37 -12.73
CA GLY A 63 -9.78 -8.75 -12.34
C GLY A 63 -9.16 -9.88 -13.18
N HIS A 64 -9.90 -10.55 -14.08
CA HIS A 64 -9.39 -11.69 -14.85
C HIS A 64 -8.30 -11.29 -15.83
N VAL A 65 -8.51 -10.22 -16.61
CA VAL A 65 -7.53 -9.71 -17.57
C VAL A 65 -6.25 -9.30 -16.86
N ARG A 66 -6.38 -8.70 -15.67
CA ARG A 66 -5.27 -8.30 -14.82
C ARG A 66 -4.48 -9.51 -14.31
N VAL A 67 -5.16 -10.55 -13.85
CA VAL A 67 -4.54 -11.80 -13.38
C VAL A 67 -3.83 -12.53 -14.52
N ASP A 68 -4.46 -12.60 -15.71
CA ASP A 68 -3.84 -13.24 -16.88
C ASP A 68 -2.61 -12.47 -17.35
N ALA A 69 -2.68 -11.13 -17.38
CA ALA A 69 -1.53 -10.29 -17.67
C ALA A 69 -0.39 -10.49 -16.65
N LEU A 70 -0.72 -10.69 -15.37
CA LEU A 70 0.27 -10.94 -14.33
C LEU A 70 0.95 -12.29 -14.55
N ARG A 71 0.17 -13.34 -14.85
CA ARG A 71 0.71 -14.68 -15.16
C ARG A 71 1.56 -14.67 -16.42
N ALA A 72 1.17 -13.92 -17.45
CA ALA A 72 1.95 -13.73 -18.66
C ALA A 72 3.28 -13.02 -18.36
N LEU A 73 3.26 -11.95 -17.56
CA LEU A 73 4.47 -11.24 -17.13
C LEU A 73 5.44 -12.16 -16.39
N LEU A 74 4.93 -13.00 -15.48
CA LEU A 74 5.74 -13.98 -14.75
C LEU A 74 6.29 -15.10 -15.63
N THR A 75 5.58 -15.47 -16.70
CA THR A 75 6.05 -16.48 -17.66
C THR A 75 7.18 -15.93 -18.55
N LEU A 76 7.10 -14.64 -18.91
CA LEU A 76 8.08 -13.97 -19.77
C LEU A 76 9.39 -13.61 -19.05
N ARG A 77 9.40 -13.60 -17.72
CA ARG A 77 10.53 -13.17 -16.89
C ARG A 77 11.07 -14.33 -16.06
N PRO A 78 12.40 -14.51 -15.99
CA PRO A 78 13.00 -15.36 -14.97
C PRO A 78 12.57 -14.92 -13.56
N SER A 79 12.29 -15.88 -12.69
CA SER A 79 11.79 -15.61 -11.32
C SER A 79 12.72 -14.76 -10.44
N GLY A 80 14.01 -14.65 -10.78
CA GLY A 80 14.97 -13.80 -10.07
C GLY A 80 14.98 -12.33 -10.53
N GLU A 81 14.34 -12.00 -11.65
CA GLU A 81 14.33 -10.62 -12.18
C GLU A 81 13.27 -9.73 -11.52
N LEU A 82 12.18 -10.34 -11.05
CA LEU A 82 11.10 -9.63 -10.40
C LEU A 82 11.32 -9.59 -8.88
N PRO A 83 11.03 -8.45 -8.23
CA PRO A 83 11.07 -8.39 -6.78
C PRO A 83 9.97 -9.29 -6.19
N GLY A 84 10.12 -9.69 -4.93
CA GLY A 84 9.02 -10.28 -4.19
C GLY A 84 7.87 -9.28 -4.07
N PHE A 85 6.65 -9.71 -4.37
CA PHE A 85 5.47 -8.87 -4.28
C PHE A 85 4.24 -9.66 -3.84
N ALA A 86 3.23 -8.94 -3.35
CA ALA A 86 1.86 -9.42 -3.30
C ALA A 86 0.93 -8.43 -4.02
N LEU A 87 0.00 -8.98 -4.79
CA LEU A 87 -1.09 -8.23 -5.42
C LEU A 87 -2.41 -8.70 -4.83
N LEU A 88 -3.13 -7.79 -4.20
CA LEU A 88 -4.45 -8.02 -3.64
C LEU A 88 -5.48 -7.40 -4.58
N ILE A 89 -6.42 -8.21 -5.04
CA ILE A 89 -7.50 -7.79 -5.94
C ILE A 89 -8.82 -8.13 -5.28
N ARG A 90 -9.73 -7.16 -5.26
CA ARG A 90 -11.09 -7.38 -4.80
C ARG A 90 -11.98 -7.76 -5.98
N THR A 91 -12.44 -9.01 -5.99
CA THR A 91 -13.32 -9.54 -7.04
C THR A 91 -14.65 -9.95 -6.43
N GLY A 92 -15.68 -9.12 -6.60
CA GLY A 92 -17.00 -9.35 -5.98
C GLY A 92 -16.93 -9.44 -4.46
N SER A 93 -17.31 -10.60 -3.91
CA SER A 93 -17.33 -10.90 -2.47
C SER A 93 -16.05 -11.55 -1.93
N ALA A 94 -14.98 -11.63 -2.73
CA ALA A 94 -13.73 -12.23 -2.33
C ALA A 94 -12.56 -11.26 -2.49
N LEU A 95 -11.61 -11.37 -1.57
CA LEU A 95 -10.28 -10.78 -1.67
C LEU A 95 -9.31 -11.86 -2.14
N ARG A 96 -8.74 -11.68 -3.33
CA ARG A 96 -7.74 -12.60 -3.90
C ARG A 96 -6.35 -11.99 -3.71
N ALA A 97 -5.46 -12.72 -3.06
CA ALA A 97 -4.07 -12.31 -2.86
C ALA A 97 -3.14 -13.22 -3.67
N PHE A 98 -2.41 -12.62 -4.61
CA PHE A 98 -1.43 -13.28 -5.44
C PHE A 98 -0.02 -12.97 -4.91
N VAL A 99 0.77 -13.99 -4.62
CA VAL A 99 2.07 -13.84 -3.93
C VAL A 99 3.21 -14.40 -4.77
N HIS A 100 4.25 -13.60 -4.97
CA HIS A 100 5.47 -13.98 -5.67
C HIS A 100 6.71 -13.65 -4.81
N GLY A 101 7.72 -14.52 -4.84
CA GLY A 101 8.95 -14.32 -4.06
C GLY A 101 8.77 -14.41 -2.53
N PRO A 102 9.71 -13.88 -1.73
CA PRO A 102 9.74 -14.02 -0.27
C PRO A 102 8.79 -13.04 0.44
N VAL A 103 7.49 -13.17 0.19
CA VAL A 103 6.44 -12.35 0.79
C VAL A 103 5.50 -13.23 1.61
N GLY A 104 5.21 -12.83 2.84
CA GLY A 104 4.31 -13.52 3.76
C GLY A 104 2.94 -12.85 3.82
N ILE A 105 1.90 -13.65 4.02
CA ILE A 105 0.55 -13.19 4.32
C ILE A 105 0.14 -13.73 5.69
N LEU A 106 -0.34 -12.83 6.55
CA LEU A 106 -1.04 -13.15 7.79
C LEU A 106 -2.51 -12.79 7.63
N VAL A 107 -3.41 -13.70 8.00
CA VAL A 107 -4.85 -13.44 8.10
C VAL A 107 -5.24 -13.56 9.56
N ASP A 108 -5.77 -12.49 10.14
CA ASP A 108 -6.10 -12.39 11.56
C ASP A 108 -4.93 -12.83 12.47
N GLY A 109 -3.72 -12.38 12.11
CA GLY A 109 -2.47 -12.69 12.82
C GLY A 109 -1.92 -14.10 12.59
N ARG A 110 -2.58 -14.94 11.76
CA ARG A 110 -2.14 -16.32 11.48
C ARG A 110 -1.47 -16.42 10.12
N PRO A 111 -0.27 -17.03 10.03
CA PRO A 111 0.40 -17.23 8.76
C PRO A 111 -0.43 -18.11 7.85
N GLN A 112 -0.53 -17.71 6.59
CA GLN A 112 -1.15 -18.51 5.54
C GLN A 112 -0.10 -19.42 4.89
N GLU A 113 -0.40 -20.71 4.77
CA GLU A 113 0.45 -21.64 4.04
C GLU A 113 0.46 -21.25 2.56
N ARG A 114 1.65 -21.03 2.00
CA ARG A 114 1.79 -20.68 0.59
C ARG A 114 1.39 -21.88 -0.28
N PRO A 115 0.34 -21.77 -1.12
CA PRO A 115 0.03 -22.81 -2.08
C PRO A 115 1.19 -22.92 -3.08
N GLY A 116 1.76 -24.11 -3.22
CA GLY A 116 2.82 -24.38 -4.18
C GLY A 116 4.21 -23.89 -3.75
N ALA A 117 4.55 -24.00 -2.46
CA ALA A 117 5.89 -23.75 -1.87
C ALA A 117 7.01 -24.70 -2.38
N GLY A 118 6.99 -25.06 -3.66
CA GLY A 118 8.16 -25.58 -4.36
C GLY A 118 9.17 -24.46 -4.59
N ALA A 119 10.46 -24.82 -4.63
CA ALA A 119 11.62 -23.92 -4.58
C ALA A 119 11.82 -22.98 -5.80
N GLY A 120 10.78 -22.54 -6.50
CA GLY A 120 10.95 -21.69 -7.67
C GLY A 120 9.74 -20.82 -7.95
N GLY A 121 9.83 -19.53 -7.62
CA GLY A 121 9.19 -18.42 -8.34
C GLY A 121 7.68 -18.46 -8.62
N THR A 122 6.94 -19.46 -8.15
CA THR A 122 5.56 -19.70 -8.51
C THR A 122 4.66 -18.68 -7.84
N LEU A 123 3.69 -18.19 -8.61
CA LEU A 123 2.63 -17.34 -8.12
C LEU A 123 1.70 -18.19 -7.23
N GLY A 124 1.68 -17.92 -5.93
CA GLY A 124 0.69 -18.48 -5.02
C GLY A 124 -0.59 -17.64 -5.07
N GLU A 125 -1.75 -18.28 -4.90
CA GLU A 125 -3.04 -17.61 -4.84
C GLU A 125 -3.79 -17.96 -3.55
N HIS A 126 -4.19 -16.95 -2.79
CA HIS A 126 -5.06 -17.08 -1.63
C HIS A 126 -6.40 -16.41 -1.92
N VAL A 127 -7.50 -17.11 -1.67
CA VAL A 127 -8.85 -16.56 -1.81
C VAL A 127 -9.44 -16.42 -0.41
N LEU A 128 -9.76 -15.18 -0.03
CA LEU A 128 -10.32 -14.84 1.27
C LEU A 128 -11.75 -14.35 1.07
N GLU A 129 -12.71 -15.15 1.50
CA GLU A 129 -14.13 -14.80 1.42
C GLU A 129 -14.47 -13.64 2.37
N ASP A 130 -15.42 -12.80 1.95
CA ASP A 130 -16.01 -11.81 2.83
C ASP A 130 -16.63 -12.46 4.06
N GLY A 131 -16.12 -12.13 5.24
CA GLY A 131 -16.56 -12.77 6.50
C GLY A 131 -15.46 -13.58 7.15
N ALA A 132 -14.56 -14.13 6.34
CA ALA A 132 -13.51 -15.04 6.79
C ALA A 132 -12.26 -14.32 7.33
N TRP A 133 -12.22 -12.99 7.24
CA TRP A 133 -11.09 -12.18 7.70
C TRP A 133 -11.56 -10.83 8.26
N HIS A 134 -10.81 -10.35 9.25
CA HIS A 134 -10.91 -8.99 9.78
C HIS A 134 -9.67 -8.17 9.42
N GLU A 135 -8.51 -8.83 9.41
CA GLU A 135 -7.22 -8.23 9.13
C GLU A 135 -6.41 -9.11 8.17
N VAL A 136 -5.80 -8.48 7.16
CA VAL A 136 -4.81 -9.13 6.28
C VAL A 136 -3.53 -8.33 6.30
N THR A 137 -2.45 -8.91 6.80
CA THR A 137 -1.12 -8.30 6.83
C THR A 137 -0.22 -8.93 5.77
N VAL A 138 0.49 -8.10 5.02
CA VAL A 138 1.43 -8.51 3.97
C VAL A 138 2.77 -7.82 4.23
N ALA A 139 3.84 -8.59 4.30
CA ALA A 139 5.20 -8.09 4.52
C ALA A 139 6.23 -9.08 3.95
N ALA A 140 7.52 -8.73 4.03
CA ALA A 140 8.59 -9.68 3.72
C ALA A 140 8.48 -10.93 4.62
N ALA A 141 8.73 -12.11 4.05
CA ALA A 141 8.65 -13.36 4.81
C ALA A 141 9.69 -13.37 5.94
N GLY A 142 9.27 -13.74 7.15
CA GLY A 142 10.13 -13.79 8.33
C GLY A 142 10.35 -12.45 9.03
N ASP A 143 9.81 -11.35 8.50
CA ASP A 143 9.76 -10.08 9.22
C ASP A 143 8.58 -10.13 10.20
N PRO A 144 8.79 -10.16 11.52
CA PRO A 144 7.69 -10.08 12.46
C PRO A 144 7.05 -8.71 12.30
N ALA A 145 5.85 -8.67 11.73
CA ALA A 145 5.04 -7.45 11.70
C ALA A 145 5.09 -6.86 13.13
N PRO A 146 5.68 -5.66 13.32
CA PRO A 146 6.03 -5.22 14.65
C PRO A 146 4.75 -5.05 15.47
N PRO A 147 4.60 -5.74 16.60
CA PRO A 147 3.43 -5.58 17.45
C PRO A 147 3.40 -4.14 17.97
N GLY A 148 2.49 -3.33 17.45
CA GLY A 148 2.11 -2.06 18.04
C GLY A 148 3.17 -0.95 17.95
N ILE A 149 3.55 -0.51 16.75
CA ILE A 149 4.18 0.82 16.59
C ILE A 149 3.11 1.90 16.85
N ALA A 150 2.85 2.15 18.14
CA ALA A 150 2.17 3.32 18.64
C ALA A 150 3.11 4.52 18.48
N GLY A 151 3.10 5.17 17.32
CA GLY A 151 3.95 6.36 17.15
C GLY A 151 3.92 7.02 15.78
N ILE A 152 3.51 6.31 14.74
CA ILE A 152 3.31 6.91 13.41
C ILE A 152 1.81 6.96 13.21
N LEU A 153 1.27 8.16 12.96
CA LEU A 153 -0.14 8.34 12.59
C LEU A 153 -0.47 7.27 11.56
N PRO A 154 -1.45 6.38 11.82
CA PRO A 154 -1.72 5.27 10.93
C PRO A 154 -2.34 5.82 9.66
N PHE A 155 -1.48 6.14 8.69
CA PHE A 155 -1.83 6.65 7.38
C PHE A 155 -2.71 5.61 6.70
N ASP A 156 -3.97 5.97 6.50
CA ASP A 156 -4.88 5.21 5.66
C ASP A 156 -4.61 5.61 4.21
N LEU A 157 -3.97 4.73 3.46
CA LEU A 157 -3.71 4.96 2.04
C LEU A 157 -5.01 4.78 1.27
N GLU A 158 -5.72 5.85 0.92
CA GLU A 158 -6.95 5.76 0.11
C GLU A 158 -6.66 5.42 -1.37
N SER A 159 -5.61 6.02 -1.93
CA SER A 159 -5.13 5.76 -3.29
C SER A 159 -3.71 6.31 -3.49
N GLY A 160 -3.03 5.84 -4.54
CA GLY A 160 -1.71 6.30 -4.93
C GLY A 160 -0.59 5.38 -4.47
N THR A 161 0.64 5.85 -4.63
CA THR A 161 1.87 5.09 -4.37
C THR A 161 2.64 5.76 -3.23
N VAL A 162 3.06 4.98 -2.25
CA VAL A 162 3.87 5.44 -1.10
C VAL A 162 4.99 4.44 -0.78
N PRO A 163 6.10 4.90 -0.18
CA PRO A 163 7.11 3.98 0.35
C PRO A 163 6.56 3.16 1.52
N GLY A 164 6.84 1.87 1.55
CA GLY A 164 6.44 0.98 2.64
C GLY A 164 6.90 -0.47 2.43
N ALA A 165 7.33 -1.15 3.51
CA ALA A 165 7.77 -2.55 3.45
C ALA A 165 6.61 -3.56 3.62
N GLY A 166 5.40 -3.07 3.83
CA GLY A 166 4.24 -3.93 3.98
C GLY A 166 2.96 -3.15 4.22
N VAL A 167 1.86 -3.87 4.39
CA VAL A 167 0.55 -3.29 4.68
C VAL A 167 -0.22 -4.17 5.64
N THR A 168 -1.11 -3.55 6.38
CA THR A 168 -2.21 -4.21 7.09
C THR A 168 -3.53 -3.66 6.56
N LEU A 169 -4.31 -4.54 5.95
CA LEU A 169 -5.65 -4.28 5.47
C LEU A 169 -6.65 -4.61 6.58
N HIS A 170 -7.37 -3.59 7.05
CA HIS A 170 -8.43 -3.72 8.05
C HIS A 170 -9.79 -3.68 7.38
N ARG A 171 -10.62 -4.68 7.64
CA ARG A 171 -12.02 -4.67 7.20
C ARG A 171 -12.83 -3.75 8.10
N VAL A 172 -13.42 -2.70 7.53
CA VAL A 172 -14.39 -1.86 8.24
C VAL A 172 -15.75 -2.54 8.15
N ALA A 173 -16.28 -2.97 9.29
CA ALA A 173 -17.63 -3.53 9.35
C ALA A 173 -18.66 -2.52 8.79
N ALA A 174 -19.51 -2.98 7.87
CA ALA A 174 -20.64 -2.20 7.38
C ALA A 174 -21.65 -2.00 8.53
N GLY A 175 -21.48 -0.95 9.33
CA GLY A 175 -22.38 -0.71 10.47
C GLY A 175 -21.87 0.21 11.57
N ARG A 176 -20.60 0.62 11.58
CA ARG A 176 -20.19 1.76 12.40
C ARG A 176 -20.01 2.96 11.50
N ALA A 177 -21.09 3.71 11.33
CA ALA A 177 -20.96 5.15 11.21
C ALA A 177 -20.00 5.56 12.33
N GLN A 178 -18.81 6.01 11.95
CA GLN A 178 -17.92 6.69 12.88
C GLN A 178 -18.82 7.72 13.58
N PRO A 179 -18.97 7.68 14.92
CA PRO A 179 -19.65 8.77 15.58
C PRO A 179 -18.95 10.02 15.05
N PRO A 180 -19.67 11.01 14.49
CA PRO A 180 -19.03 12.27 14.15
C PRO A 180 -18.22 12.63 15.38
N LEU A 181 -16.94 12.99 15.22
CA LEU A 181 -16.13 13.51 16.31
C LEU A 181 -17.01 14.55 16.97
N ALA A 182 -17.68 14.15 18.06
CA ALA A 182 -18.56 15.01 18.78
C ALA A 182 -17.59 16.08 19.21
N ALA A 183 -17.79 17.28 18.67
CA ALA A 183 -17.08 18.47 19.07
C ALA A 183 -16.88 18.30 20.57
N GLN A 184 -15.63 18.11 20.98
CA GLN A 184 -15.27 18.01 22.37
C GLN A 184 -15.72 19.33 22.95
N ARG A 185 -16.97 19.34 23.42
CA ARG A 185 -17.62 20.45 24.06
C ARG A 185 -16.77 20.60 25.31
N PRO A 186 -15.94 21.63 25.41
CA PRO A 186 -15.10 21.77 26.59
C PRO A 186 -16.04 21.82 27.78
N ALA A 187 -15.76 20.96 28.76
CA ALA A 187 -16.46 20.97 30.03
C ALA A 187 -16.48 22.40 30.55
N ALA A 188 -17.69 22.89 30.84
CA ALA A 188 -17.92 24.19 31.43
C ALA A 188 -17.05 24.33 32.67
N SER A 189 -16.08 25.24 32.61
CA SER A 189 -15.41 25.80 33.78
C SER A 189 -15.93 27.24 33.97
N PRO A 190 -16.15 27.68 35.22
CA PRO A 190 -16.87 28.92 35.54
C PRO A 190 -16.07 30.19 35.19
N PRO A 191 -16.72 31.37 35.15
CA PRO A 191 -16.15 32.53 34.49
C PRO A 191 -15.17 33.29 35.39
N GLU A 192 -13.95 33.50 34.92
CA GLU A 192 -13.06 34.52 35.48
C GLU A 192 -12.27 35.29 34.40
N ARG A 193 -12.70 36.55 34.24
CA ARG A 193 -11.93 37.79 34.07
C ARG A 193 -10.85 37.93 32.97
N VAL A 194 -11.22 38.75 31.97
CA VAL A 194 -10.51 39.94 31.37
C VAL A 194 -9.20 39.70 30.58
N PRO A 195 -8.99 40.39 29.44
CA PRO A 195 -8.03 40.00 28.42
C PRO A 195 -6.66 40.67 28.60
N THR A 196 -5.61 39.96 28.22
CA THR A 196 -4.30 40.57 27.92
C THR A 196 -3.76 40.01 26.61
N SER A 197 -3.63 40.91 25.65
CA SER A 197 -2.92 40.74 24.38
C SER A 197 -1.54 40.15 24.60
N SER A 198 -1.20 39.11 23.84
CA SER A 198 0.18 38.65 23.70
C SER A 198 0.46 38.31 22.24
N THR A 199 1.10 39.27 21.56
CA THR A 199 1.72 39.13 20.25
C THR A 199 2.96 38.24 20.39
N ALA A 200 2.95 37.03 19.82
CA ALA A 200 4.15 36.18 19.77
C ALA A 200 4.76 36.18 18.36
N LEU A 201 6.05 36.50 18.34
CA LEU A 201 6.92 36.67 17.18
C LEU A 201 7.29 35.35 16.49
N ARG A 202 7.53 35.46 15.17
CA ARG A 202 7.90 34.42 14.19
C ARG A 202 9.25 33.74 14.50
N PRO A 203 9.51 32.55 13.95
CA PRO A 203 10.84 32.21 13.45
C PRO A 203 10.95 32.50 11.95
N ALA A 204 11.92 33.35 11.59
CA ALA A 204 12.35 33.55 10.22
C ALA A 204 13.13 32.31 9.74
N VAL A 205 12.63 31.63 8.71
CA VAL A 205 13.36 30.54 8.05
C VAL A 205 14.42 31.15 7.14
N ARG A 206 15.71 30.94 7.47
CA ARG A 206 16.83 31.25 6.58
C ARG A 206 17.11 30.03 5.70
N PHE A 207 16.86 30.17 4.41
CA PHE A 207 17.32 29.21 3.42
C PHE A 207 18.81 29.45 3.16
N ARG A 208 19.64 28.40 3.29
CA ARG A 208 21.00 28.37 2.75
C ARG A 208 20.97 27.53 1.48
N THR A 209 21.17 28.17 0.35
CA THR A 209 21.42 27.51 -0.93
C THR A 209 22.85 27.00 -0.91
N VAL A 210 23.04 25.68 -1.01
CA VAL A 210 24.35 25.08 -1.22
C VAL A 210 24.48 24.83 -2.72
N LEU A 211 25.42 25.50 -3.38
CA LEU A 211 25.80 25.19 -4.75
C LEU A 211 26.56 23.86 -4.73
N LEU A 212 25.99 22.84 -5.37
CA LEU A 212 26.72 21.61 -5.70
C LEU A 212 27.75 22.00 -6.76
N GLY A 213 29.01 22.12 -6.33
CA GLY A 213 30.14 22.36 -7.21
C GLY A 213 30.25 21.25 -8.26
N GLU A 214 30.53 21.68 -9.48
CA GLU A 214 30.88 20.83 -10.62
C GLU A 214 32.13 20.01 -10.28
N CYS A 215 31.96 18.72 -9.99
CA CYS A 215 33.07 17.77 -10.05
C CYS A 215 33.15 17.21 -11.48
N ALA A 216 33.77 17.98 -12.37
CA ALA A 216 34.31 17.47 -13.62
C ALA A 216 35.80 17.16 -13.43
N ALA A 217 36.21 15.91 -13.66
CA ALA A 217 37.55 15.58 -14.10
C ALA A 217 37.53 14.26 -14.88
N PRO A 218 37.69 14.28 -16.22
CA PRO A 218 38.03 13.08 -16.99
C PRO A 218 39.49 12.72 -16.76
N ALA A 219 39.77 11.42 -16.54
CA ALA A 219 41.12 10.88 -16.53
C ALA A 219 41.64 10.78 -17.98
N PRO A 220 42.90 11.18 -18.25
CA PRO A 220 43.52 10.99 -19.56
C PRO A 220 43.91 9.53 -19.77
N ASP A 221 43.67 9.07 -20.99
CA ASP A 221 44.13 7.80 -21.56
C ASP A 221 45.64 7.60 -21.35
N GLY A 222 46.01 6.43 -20.82
CA GLY A 222 47.37 5.93 -20.81
C GLY A 222 47.53 4.83 -21.85
N GLU A 223 48.02 5.18 -23.03
CA GLU A 223 48.62 4.27 -24.00
C GLU A 223 50.04 3.89 -23.55
N ALA A 224 50.29 2.59 -23.42
CA ALA A 224 51.52 1.90 -23.81
C ALA A 224 51.25 0.38 -23.89
#